data_AF-A0A5F8ASZ6-F1
#
_entry.id   AF-A0A5F8ASZ6-F1
#
_cell.length_a   1.000
_cell.length_b   1.000
_cell.length_c   1.000
_cell.angle_alpha   90.00
_cell.angle_beta   90.00
_cell.angle_gamma   90.00
#
_symmetry.space_group_name_H-M   'P 1'
#
loop_
_entity.id
_entity.type
_entity.pdbx_description
1 polymer ?
#
loop_
_entity_poly.entity_id
_entity_poly.type
_entity_poly.pdbx_seq_one_letter_code
_entity_poly.pdbx_strand_id
1 'polypeptide(L)'
;MSATLILEPPGRCCWNEPVRIAVRGLAPEQRVTLRASLRDEKGALFRAHARYCADARGELDLEHAPALGGSFAGLEPMGLLWALEPEKPFWRFLKRDVEIPFVVELEVLDGHDPEPGRLLCQARHERLFLPPGVRRESVRAGRVRATLFLPPGPGPFPGIIDIFGIGGGLLEYRASLLAGHGFATLALAYYNFEDLPKNMDNISLEYFEEALCYMLQHPQVKGPGIGLLGISLGADICLSMASFLKNVSATVSINGSGISGNKAINYKLSSIPPLGYDLRRIKVRMAATLILEPAGRCCWDEPVLITVRGLAPEQRVTLRASLHDEKGALFRAHARYRADARGELDLERAPALGGSFAGLEPMGLLWALEPEKALVRLVKRDVRTPFAVELEVLDGHGPEPGRLLCRAQNKRDFLQPGVRREPVRAGRVRAALFLPPGE
;
A
#
# COMPACT_ATOMS: atom_id res chain seq x y z
N MET A 1 5.70 -13.65 -32.69
CA MET A 1 6.85 -13.57 -31.78
C MET A 1 6.34 -13.88 -30.38
N SER A 2 7.13 -14.54 -29.53
CA SER A 2 6.74 -14.77 -28.13
C SER A 2 6.75 -13.46 -27.36
N ALA A 3 5.78 -13.28 -26.45
CA ALA A 3 5.76 -12.12 -25.57
C ALA A 3 7.07 -12.04 -24.76
N THR A 4 7.60 -10.85 -24.56
CA THR A 4 8.86 -10.62 -23.84
C THR A 4 8.69 -9.50 -22.83
N LEU A 5 9.10 -9.73 -21.59
CA LEU A 5 9.05 -8.75 -20.51
C LEU A 5 10.39 -8.00 -20.43
N ILE A 6 10.32 -6.68 -20.35
CA ILE A 6 11.45 -5.75 -20.34
C ILE A 6 11.41 -4.95 -19.05
N LEU A 7 12.56 -4.87 -18.38
CA LEU A 7 12.74 -4.16 -17.11
C LEU A 7 13.82 -3.10 -17.30
N GLU A 8 13.52 -1.87 -16.88
CA GLU A 8 14.45 -0.74 -16.94
C GLU A 8 14.52 -0.05 -15.56
N PRO A 9 15.70 -0.01 -14.90
CA PRO A 9 16.98 -0.58 -15.34
C PRO A 9 16.96 -2.13 -15.39
N PRO A 10 17.73 -2.75 -16.30
CA PRO A 10 17.80 -4.20 -16.39
C PRO A 10 18.58 -4.81 -15.22
N GLY A 11 18.19 -6.02 -14.79
CA GLY A 11 18.94 -6.81 -13.82
C GLY A 11 18.53 -6.57 -12.38
N ARG A 12 19.32 -5.79 -11.62
CA ARG A 12 19.15 -5.57 -10.17
C ARG A 12 18.92 -4.10 -9.89
N CYS A 13 17.98 -3.79 -9.01
CA CYS A 13 17.79 -2.42 -8.49
C CYS A 13 17.48 -2.45 -6.99
N CYS A 14 17.71 -1.34 -6.29
CA CYS A 14 17.43 -1.28 -4.85
C CYS A 14 15.92 -1.27 -4.58
N TRP A 15 15.47 -1.83 -3.46
CA TRP A 15 14.05 -1.97 -3.11
C TRP A 15 13.26 -0.65 -3.20
N ASN A 16 13.91 0.47 -2.89
CA ASN A 16 13.34 1.82 -2.88
C ASN A 16 13.39 2.56 -4.23
N GLU A 17 13.91 1.95 -5.31
CA GLU A 17 14.01 2.59 -6.62
C GLU A 17 12.83 2.23 -7.53
N PRO A 18 12.31 3.14 -8.37
CA PRO A 18 11.33 2.77 -9.38
C PRO A 18 11.95 1.83 -10.43
N VAL A 19 11.11 0.98 -11.04
CA VAL A 19 11.46 0.17 -12.21
C VAL A 19 10.35 0.31 -13.24
N ARG A 20 10.72 0.58 -14.49
CA ARG A 20 9.79 0.54 -15.62
C ARG A 20 9.62 -0.89 -16.08
N ILE A 21 8.36 -1.32 -16.20
CA ILE A 21 7.97 -2.65 -16.64
C ILE A 21 7.24 -2.51 -17.98
N ALA A 22 7.74 -3.19 -19.00
CA ALA A 22 7.10 -3.25 -20.31
C ALA A 22 7.01 -4.68 -20.84
N VAL A 23 6.04 -4.93 -21.72
CA VAL A 23 5.84 -6.20 -22.43
C VAL A 23 5.74 -5.90 -23.92
N ARG A 24 6.47 -6.65 -24.74
CA ARG A 24 6.38 -6.59 -26.20
C ARG A 24 5.97 -7.93 -26.79
N GLY A 25 5.43 -7.90 -28.00
CA GLY A 25 5.08 -9.12 -28.75
C GLY A 25 3.77 -9.76 -28.31
N LEU A 26 2.87 -8.97 -27.71
CA LEU A 26 1.46 -9.32 -27.53
C LEU A 26 0.71 -9.14 -28.86
N ALA A 27 -0.51 -9.66 -28.97
CA ALA A 27 -1.41 -9.28 -30.05
C ALA A 27 -1.89 -7.82 -29.84
N PRO A 28 -2.24 -7.09 -30.92
CA PRO A 28 -2.87 -5.77 -30.81
C PRO A 28 -4.08 -5.82 -29.88
N GLU A 29 -4.13 -4.90 -28.91
CA GLU A 29 -5.24 -4.79 -27.93
C GLU A 29 -5.49 -6.08 -27.13
N GLN A 30 -4.46 -6.94 -26.98
CA GLN A 30 -4.59 -8.16 -26.19
C GLN A 30 -4.84 -7.83 -24.71
N ARG A 31 -5.86 -8.48 -24.16
CA ARG A 31 -6.17 -8.47 -22.72
C ARG A 31 -5.19 -9.39 -22.00
N VAL A 32 -4.49 -8.85 -21.01
CA VAL A 32 -3.53 -9.61 -20.21
C VAL A 32 -3.66 -9.28 -18.73
N THR A 33 -3.22 -10.20 -17.88
CA THR A 33 -3.08 -10.00 -16.43
C THR A 33 -1.60 -10.10 -16.07
N LEU A 34 -1.05 -9.05 -15.46
CA LEU A 34 0.29 -9.10 -14.87
C LEU A 34 0.16 -9.51 -13.41
N ARG A 35 1.01 -10.45 -12.99
CA ARG A 35 1.10 -10.91 -11.59
C ARG A 35 2.52 -10.76 -11.09
N ALA A 36 2.65 -10.22 -9.88
CA ALA A 36 3.89 -10.20 -9.13
C ALA A 36 3.77 -11.13 -7.92
N SER A 37 4.80 -11.93 -7.68
CA SER A 37 4.92 -12.75 -6.48
C SER A 37 6.32 -12.71 -5.88
N LEU A 38 6.40 -12.75 -4.55
CA LEU A 38 7.66 -12.95 -3.85
C LEU A 38 7.44 -13.84 -2.62
N ARG A 39 8.51 -14.53 -2.20
CA ARG A 39 8.57 -15.19 -0.89
C ARG A 39 9.53 -14.45 0.01
N ASP A 40 9.12 -14.20 1.25
CA ASP A 40 9.99 -13.59 2.25
C ASP A 40 11.00 -14.60 2.82
N GLU A 41 11.84 -14.14 3.75
CA GLU A 41 12.89 -14.95 4.39
C GLU A 41 12.35 -16.13 5.21
N LYS A 42 11.05 -16.16 5.50
CA LYS A 42 10.35 -17.24 6.20
C LYS A 42 9.49 -18.08 5.25
N GLY A 43 9.61 -17.85 3.94
CA GLY A 43 8.86 -18.56 2.91
C GLY A 43 7.41 -18.09 2.73
N ALA A 44 6.97 -17.06 3.44
CA ALA A 44 5.61 -16.54 3.31
C ALA A 44 5.44 -15.84 1.96
N LEU A 45 4.34 -16.14 1.29
CA LEU A 45 4.05 -15.67 -0.06
C LEU A 45 3.33 -14.32 -0.02
N PHE A 46 3.81 -13.40 -0.83
CA PHE A 46 3.16 -12.12 -1.14
C PHE A 46 2.83 -12.04 -2.62
N ARG A 47 1.65 -11.51 -2.95
CA ARG A 47 1.19 -11.39 -4.34
C ARG A 47 0.44 -10.09 -4.59
N ALA A 48 0.55 -9.61 -5.83
CA ALA A 48 -0.27 -8.55 -6.40
C ALA A 48 -0.55 -8.89 -7.86
N HIS A 49 -1.69 -8.46 -8.38
CA HIS A 49 -1.99 -8.59 -9.80
C HIS A 49 -2.78 -7.40 -10.32
N ALA A 50 -2.66 -7.13 -11.62
CA ALA A 50 -3.47 -6.13 -12.29
C ALA A 50 -3.73 -6.52 -13.74
N ARG A 51 -4.93 -6.19 -14.23
CA ARG A 51 -5.40 -6.41 -15.60
C ARG A 51 -5.07 -5.22 -16.48
N TYR A 52 -4.61 -5.48 -17.70
CA TYR A 52 -4.21 -4.47 -18.68
C TYR A 52 -4.69 -4.84 -20.09
N CYS A 53 -4.63 -3.87 -20.99
CA CYS A 53 -4.81 -4.06 -22.43
C CYS A 53 -3.54 -3.55 -23.14
N ALA A 54 -2.98 -4.34 -24.06
CA ALA A 54 -1.88 -3.89 -24.90
C ALA A 54 -2.32 -2.77 -25.85
N ASP A 55 -1.37 -2.00 -26.38
CA ASP A 55 -1.64 -1.02 -27.43
C ASP A 55 -1.88 -1.70 -28.80
N ALA A 56 -2.18 -0.90 -29.83
CA ALA A 56 -2.40 -1.38 -31.20
C ALA A 56 -1.16 -2.03 -31.84
N ARG A 57 0.02 -1.87 -31.25
CA ARG A 57 1.28 -2.48 -31.69
C ARG A 57 1.61 -3.76 -30.90
N GLY A 58 0.75 -4.15 -29.95
CA GLY A 58 1.01 -5.29 -29.08
C GLY A 58 2.08 -5.01 -28.02
N GLU A 59 2.21 -3.75 -27.60
CA GLU A 59 3.08 -3.32 -26.50
C GLU A 59 2.26 -2.93 -25.27
N LEU A 60 2.77 -3.25 -24.09
CA LEU A 60 2.24 -2.78 -22.81
C LEU A 60 3.39 -2.12 -22.05
N ASP A 61 3.20 -0.89 -21.59
CA ASP A 61 4.17 -0.18 -20.76
C ASP A 61 3.45 0.41 -19.55
N LEU A 62 3.85 -0.01 -18.35
CA LEU A 62 3.13 0.35 -17.11
C LEU A 62 3.27 1.83 -16.74
N GLU A 63 4.20 2.57 -17.35
CA GLU A 63 4.28 4.04 -17.22
C GLU A 63 3.24 4.79 -18.07
N HIS A 64 2.60 4.11 -19.01
CA HIS A 64 1.69 4.73 -19.98
C HIS A 64 0.30 4.05 -20.01
N ALA A 65 0.21 2.78 -19.64
CA ALA A 65 -1.02 2.00 -19.65
C ALA A 65 -1.59 1.87 -18.23
N PRO A 66 -2.80 2.40 -17.96
CA PRO A 66 -3.42 2.26 -16.66
C PRO A 66 -3.88 0.82 -16.41
N ALA A 67 -3.74 0.37 -15.16
CA ALA A 67 -4.35 -0.86 -14.68
C ALA A 67 -5.89 -0.72 -14.72
N LEU A 68 -6.54 -1.73 -15.28
CA LEU A 68 -8.00 -1.86 -15.41
C LEU A 68 -8.65 -2.49 -14.17
N GLY A 69 -7.85 -2.99 -13.24
CA GLY A 69 -8.28 -3.54 -11.96
C GLY A 69 -7.50 -4.78 -11.51
N GLY A 70 -7.84 -5.28 -10.33
CA GLY A 70 -7.07 -6.29 -9.60
C GLY A 70 -6.73 -5.76 -8.21
N SER A 71 -5.50 -5.98 -7.75
CA SER A 71 -4.98 -5.43 -6.49
C SER A 71 -4.97 -3.89 -6.47
N PHE A 72 -4.95 -3.25 -7.63
CA PHE A 72 -5.02 -1.79 -7.81
C PHE A 72 -5.57 -1.44 -9.20
N ALA A 73 -5.85 -0.16 -9.45
CA ALA A 73 -6.30 0.37 -10.74
C ALA A 73 -5.73 1.77 -10.98
N GLY A 74 -5.71 2.22 -12.24
CA GLY A 74 -5.14 3.52 -12.63
C GLY A 74 -3.69 3.45 -13.10
N LEU A 75 -3.10 4.60 -13.39
CA LEU A 75 -1.73 4.70 -13.88
C LEU A 75 -0.74 4.59 -12.72
N GLU A 76 -0.41 3.36 -12.35
CA GLU A 76 0.36 3.01 -11.16
C GLU A 76 1.55 2.11 -11.52
N PRO A 77 2.68 2.66 -12.03
CA PRO A 77 3.77 1.87 -12.59
C PRO A 77 4.40 0.88 -11.59
N MET A 78 4.42 1.28 -10.31
CA MET A 78 4.94 0.49 -9.18
C MET A 78 3.86 -0.28 -8.42
N GLY A 79 2.62 -0.30 -8.93
CA GLY A 79 1.46 -0.95 -8.28
C GLY A 79 1.69 -2.41 -7.95
N LEU A 80 2.35 -3.16 -8.84
CA LEU A 80 2.66 -4.57 -8.62
C LEU A 80 3.61 -4.82 -7.43
N LEU A 81 4.31 -3.79 -6.94
CA LEU A 81 5.22 -3.90 -5.80
C LEU A 81 4.60 -3.34 -4.51
N TRP A 82 4.00 -2.15 -4.55
CA TRP A 82 3.42 -1.57 -3.33
C TRP A 82 2.10 -2.22 -2.92
N ALA A 83 1.36 -2.84 -3.86
CA ALA A 83 0.10 -3.53 -3.59
C ALA A 83 0.28 -5.02 -3.23
N LEU A 84 1.51 -5.47 -2.94
CA LEU A 84 1.78 -6.84 -2.51
C LEU A 84 1.08 -7.13 -1.18
N GLU A 85 0.19 -8.12 -1.19
CA GLU A 85 -0.52 -8.60 -0.01
C GLU A 85 -0.03 -9.99 0.38
N PRO A 86 0.09 -10.29 1.69
CA PRO A 86 0.45 -11.62 2.14
C PRO A 86 -0.71 -12.59 1.92
N GLU A 87 -0.40 -13.81 1.47
CA GLU A 87 -1.39 -14.89 1.40
C GLU A 87 -1.90 -15.27 2.80
N LYS A 88 -1.02 -15.20 3.80
CA LYS A 88 -1.37 -15.43 5.20
C LYS A 88 -1.81 -14.12 5.86
N PRO A 89 -3.05 -14.03 6.41
CA PRO A 89 -3.49 -12.85 7.13
C PRO A 89 -2.54 -12.46 8.27
N PHE A 90 -2.44 -11.15 8.50
CA PHE A 90 -1.61 -10.54 9.57
C PHE A 90 -0.10 -10.79 9.45
N TRP A 91 0.38 -11.26 8.29
CA TRP A 91 1.80 -11.42 8.04
C TRP A 91 2.43 -10.11 7.57
N ARG A 92 3.50 -9.66 8.23
CA ARG A 92 4.15 -8.39 7.91
C ARG A 92 5.33 -8.63 6.96
N PHE A 93 5.38 -7.87 5.86
CA PHE A 93 6.56 -7.82 5.00
C PHE A 93 7.74 -7.23 5.76
N LEU A 94 8.81 -8.00 5.89
CA LEU A 94 10.03 -7.60 6.59
C LEU A 94 11.25 -8.21 5.90
N LYS A 95 12.35 -7.46 5.93
CA LYS A 95 13.68 -7.89 5.51
C LYS A 95 14.61 -7.86 6.72
N ARG A 96 15.30 -8.95 7.04
CA ARG A 96 16.30 -9.00 8.12
C ARG A 96 17.71 -9.08 7.57
N ASP A 97 17.93 -9.95 6.59
CA ASP A 97 19.22 -10.10 5.95
C ASP A 97 19.30 -9.20 4.72
N VAL A 98 19.94 -8.05 4.86
CA VAL A 98 20.04 -7.04 3.79
C VAL A 98 21.00 -7.44 2.67
N GLU A 99 21.86 -8.44 2.88
CA GLU A 99 22.86 -8.89 1.91
C GLU A 99 22.23 -9.75 0.81
N ILE A 100 21.09 -10.38 1.10
CA ILE A 100 20.35 -11.22 0.16
C ILE A 100 19.19 -10.40 -0.44
N PRO A 101 19.04 -10.27 -1.78
CA PRO A 101 17.90 -9.59 -2.37
C PRO A 101 16.59 -10.38 -2.21
N PHE A 102 15.45 -9.70 -2.38
CA PHE A 102 14.21 -10.41 -2.71
C PHE A 102 14.11 -10.60 -4.22
N VAL A 103 13.61 -11.76 -4.63
CA VAL A 103 13.30 -12.05 -6.03
C VAL A 103 11.80 -11.87 -6.24
N VAL A 104 11.44 -10.92 -7.10
CA VAL A 104 10.05 -10.71 -7.54
C VAL A 104 9.88 -11.45 -8.86
N GLU A 105 9.00 -12.45 -8.85
CA GLU A 105 8.57 -13.17 -10.04
C GLU A 105 7.44 -12.37 -10.69
N LEU A 106 7.66 -11.98 -11.94
CA LEU A 106 6.70 -11.26 -12.76
C LEU A 106 6.20 -12.20 -13.85
N GLU A 107 4.88 -12.34 -13.96
CA GLU A 107 4.22 -13.20 -14.93
C GLU A 107 3.24 -12.37 -15.77
N VAL A 108 3.19 -12.64 -17.07
CA VAL A 108 2.15 -12.12 -17.98
C VAL A 108 1.26 -13.28 -18.37
N LEU A 109 0.00 -13.20 -17.99
CA LEU A 109 -1.01 -14.21 -18.21
C LEU A 109 -2.00 -13.72 -19.27
N ASP A 110 -2.46 -14.62 -20.12
CA ASP A 110 -3.47 -14.32 -21.14
C ASP A 110 -4.85 -14.09 -20.51
N GLY A 111 -5.58 -13.08 -20.98
CA GLY A 111 -6.96 -12.82 -20.56
C GLY A 111 -7.12 -12.07 -19.23
N HIS A 112 -8.39 -11.86 -18.87
CA HIS A 112 -8.85 -11.14 -17.68
C HIS A 112 -9.71 -12.00 -16.76
N ASP A 113 -9.82 -13.30 -17.07
CA ASP A 113 -10.64 -14.23 -16.30
C ASP A 113 -10.11 -14.35 -14.85
N PRO A 114 -10.99 -14.63 -13.88
CA PRO A 114 -10.57 -14.84 -12.48
C PRO A 114 -9.60 -16.02 -12.32
N GLU A 115 -9.75 -17.05 -13.16
CA GLU A 115 -8.80 -18.15 -13.25
C GLU A 115 -7.59 -17.73 -14.09
N PRO A 116 -6.35 -17.99 -13.64
CA PRO A 116 -5.16 -17.62 -14.39
C PRO A 116 -5.16 -18.27 -15.78
N GLY A 117 -5.20 -17.43 -16.82
CA GLY A 117 -5.02 -17.90 -18.19
C GLY A 117 -3.61 -18.41 -18.47
N ARG A 118 -3.34 -18.76 -19.74
CA ARG A 118 -2.04 -19.30 -20.16
C ARG A 118 -0.92 -18.31 -19.87
N LEU A 119 0.19 -18.78 -19.31
CA LEU A 119 1.42 -17.99 -19.17
C LEU A 119 1.98 -17.62 -20.55
N LEU A 120 2.11 -16.32 -20.82
CA LEU A 120 2.66 -15.77 -22.06
C LEU A 120 4.18 -15.56 -21.96
N CYS A 121 4.63 -14.97 -20.85
CA CYS A 121 6.04 -14.82 -20.50
C CYS A 121 6.21 -14.58 -19.00
N GLN A 122 7.45 -14.72 -18.52
CA GLN A 122 7.80 -14.46 -17.13
C GLN A 122 9.21 -13.85 -17.02
N ALA A 123 9.47 -13.14 -15.94
CA ALA A 123 10.80 -12.64 -15.59
C ALA A 123 11.01 -12.69 -14.07
N ARG A 124 12.27 -12.73 -13.66
CA ARG A 124 12.66 -12.62 -12.25
C ARG A 124 13.43 -11.32 -12.08
N HIS A 125 13.00 -10.51 -11.12
CA HIS A 125 13.61 -9.21 -10.84
C HIS A 125 14.15 -9.19 -9.41
N GLU A 126 15.45 -9.00 -9.27
CA GLU A 126 16.10 -8.98 -7.96
C GLU A 126 16.10 -7.56 -7.39
N ARG A 127 15.51 -7.41 -6.21
CA ARG A 127 15.40 -6.15 -5.48
C ARG A 127 16.32 -6.15 -4.26
N LEU A 128 17.37 -5.35 -4.34
CA LEU A 128 18.46 -5.29 -3.36
C LEU A 128 18.08 -4.46 -2.13
N PHE A 129 18.62 -4.84 -0.97
CA PHE A 129 18.56 -4.04 0.25
C PHE A 129 19.91 -3.46 0.67
N LEU A 130 21.01 -4.04 0.19
CA LEU A 130 22.35 -3.47 0.26
C LEU A 130 22.69 -2.80 -1.09
N PRO A 131 22.72 -1.45 -1.16
CA PRO A 131 23.03 -0.76 -2.41
C PRO A 131 24.45 -1.05 -2.91
N PRO A 132 24.70 -0.96 -4.23
CA PRO A 132 26.01 -1.24 -4.81
C PRO A 132 27.14 -0.45 -4.14
N GLY A 133 28.19 -1.16 -3.70
CA GLY A 133 29.37 -0.56 -3.09
C GLY A 133 29.20 -0.11 -1.63
N VAL A 134 28.00 -0.18 -1.06
CA VAL A 134 27.80 0.05 0.38
C VAL A 134 28.45 -1.08 1.17
N ARG A 135 29.29 -0.73 2.14
CA ARG A 135 29.92 -1.69 3.06
C ARG A 135 29.06 -1.87 4.29
N ARG A 136 28.90 -3.12 4.72
CA ARG A 136 28.20 -3.51 5.96
C ARG A 136 29.23 -3.95 7.00
N GLU A 137 29.21 -3.33 8.17
CA GLU A 137 30.17 -3.58 9.25
C GLU A 137 29.45 -3.79 10.58
N SER A 138 29.52 -5.00 11.15
CA SER A 138 28.97 -5.28 12.48
C SER A 138 29.74 -4.52 13.56
N VAL A 139 29.03 -3.81 14.43
CA VAL A 139 29.63 -3.00 15.50
C VAL A 139 29.43 -3.66 16.86
N ARG A 140 30.53 -4.01 17.52
CA ARG A 140 30.58 -4.56 18.89
C ARG A 140 31.57 -3.75 19.73
N ALA A 141 31.20 -2.49 20.02
CA ALA A 141 32.07 -1.55 20.72
C ALA A 141 31.54 -1.29 22.14
N GLY A 142 32.27 -1.73 23.17
CA GLY A 142 31.77 -1.72 24.54
C GLY A 142 30.45 -2.48 24.65
N ARG A 143 29.40 -1.82 25.17
CA ARG A 143 28.04 -2.38 25.20
C ARG A 143 27.22 -2.11 23.94
N VAL A 144 27.67 -1.24 23.03
CA VAL A 144 26.93 -0.90 21.79
C VAL A 144 26.85 -2.12 20.88
N ARG A 145 25.64 -2.46 20.45
CA ARG A 145 25.35 -3.49 19.44
C ARG A 145 24.61 -2.86 18.28
N ALA A 146 25.26 -2.86 17.12
CA ALA A 146 24.78 -2.18 15.94
C ALA A 146 25.37 -2.78 14.65
N THR A 147 24.92 -2.25 13.51
CA THR A 147 25.54 -2.47 12.20
C THR A 147 25.72 -1.12 11.53
N LEU A 148 26.96 -0.80 11.14
CA LEU A 148 27.33 0.40 10.41
C LEU A 148 27.30 0.11 8.90
N PHE A 149 26.68 1.00 8.15
CA PHE A 149 26.72 1.00 6.70
C PHE A 149 27.48 2.23 6.19
N LEU A 150 28.46 2.01 5.32
CA LEU A 150 29.30 3.06 4.76
C LEU A 150 29.10 3.13 3.24
N PRO A 151 28.82 4.32 2.67
CA PRO A 151 28.76 4.49 1.23
C PRO A 151 30.10 4.14 0.55
N PRO A 152 30.08 3.86 -0.77
CA PRO A 152 31.32 3.78 -1.54
C PRO A 152 31.99 5.16 -1.65
N GLY A 153 33.31 5.16 -1.86
CA GLY A 153 34.11 6.38 -2.03
C GLY A 153 35.02 6.69 -0.84
N PRO A 154 35.77 7.80 -0.90
CA PRO A 154 36.85 8.10 0.04
C PRO A 154 36.36 8.55 1.44
N GLY A 155 35.11 9.01 1.55
CA GLY A 155 34.59 9.66 2.76
C GLY A 155 35.31 10.97 3.11
N PRO A 156 35.13 11.50 4.33
CA PRO A 156 34.16 11.05 5.33
C PRO A 156 32.73 11.44 4.95
N PHE A 157 31.75 10.71 5.49
CA PHE A 157 30.33 10.85 5.17
C PHE A 157 29.56 11.47 6.34
N PRO A 158 28.47 12.22 6.09
CA PRO A 158 27.57 12.63 7.17
C PRO A 158 26.98 11.40 7.87
N GLY A 159 27.01 11.39 9.21
CA GLY A 159 26.60 10.25 10.02
C GLY A 159 25.13 10.32 10.46
N ILE A 160 24.43 9.19 10.43
CA ILE A 160 23.06 9.03 10.95
C ILE A 160 22.98 7.81 11.87
N ILE A 161 22.31 7.94 13.02
CA ILE A 161 21.90 6.79 13.85
C ILE A 161 20.44 6.48 13.53
N ASP A 162 20.19 5.22 13.17
CA ASP A 162 18.88 4.70 12.78
C ASP A 162 18.29 3.83 13.90
N ILE A 163 17.12 4.20 14.42
CA ILE A 163 16.47 3.53 15.56
C ILE A 163 15.04 3.14 15.21
N PHE A 164 14.72 1.84 15.34
CA PHE A 164 13.36 1.31 15.22
C PHE A 164 12.60 1.35 16.55
N GLY A 165 11.30 1.11 16.50
CA GLY A 165 10.46 1.02 17.70
C GLY A 165 10.49 -0.36 18.35
N ILE A 166 9.43 -0.65 19.12
CA ILE A 166 9.27 -1.93 19.80
C ILE A 166 9.22 -3.11 18.80
N GLY A 167 9.81 -4.24 19.22
CA GLY A 167 9.97 -5.48 18.47
C GLY A 167 11.27 -6.20 18.86
N GLY A 168 12.28 -5.43 19.27
CA GLY A 168 13.60 -5.93 19.61
C GLY A 168 14.38 -6.41 18.39
N GLY A 169 15.57 -6.96 18.62
CA GLY A 169 16.47 -7.35 17.54
C GLY A 169 17.13 -6.15 16.87
N LEU A 170 17.68 -6.38 15.69
CA LEU A 170 18.31 -5.36 14.85
C LEU A 170 17.70 -5.41 13.45
N LEU A 171 17.08 -4.30 13.03
CA LEU A 171 16.52 -4.15 11.69
C LEU A 171 17.41 -3.21 10.89
N GLU A 172 17.98 -3.71 9.80
CA GLU A 172 19.05 -3.03 9.06
C GLU A 172 18.59 -2.41 7.73
N TYR A 173 17.41 -2.78 7.24
CA TYR A 173 16.96 -2.45 5.89
C TYR A 173 16.81 -0.96 5.62
N ARG A 174 16.50 -0.13 6.63
CA ARG A 174 16.41 1.32 6.42
C ARG A 174 17.79 1.98 6.37
N ALA A 175 18.68 1.63 7.29
CA ALA A 175 20.06 2.11 7.32
C ALA A 175 20.81 1.74 6.03
N SER A 176 20.79 0.45 5.65
CA SER A 176 21.44 -0.04 4.42
C SER A 176 20.98 0.70 3.16
N LEU A 177 19.67 0.86 2.95
CA LEU A 177 19.15 1.62 1.81
C LEU A 177 19.54 3.11 1.87
N LEU A 178 19.52 3.72 3.06
CA LEU A 178 19.87 5.14 3.23
C LEU A 178 21.37 5.40 3.00
N ALA A 179 22.24 4.43 3.29
CA ALA A 179 23.66 4.53 2.97
C ALA A 179 23.95 4.63 1.46
N GLY A 180 23.05 4.11 0.62
CA GLY A 180 23.10 4.30 -0.84
C GLY A 180 22.98 5.78 -1.27
N HIS A 181 22.52 6.66 -0.38
CA HIS A 181 22.37 8.10 -0.62
C HIS A 181 23.50 8.93 -0.03
N GLY A 182 24.65 8.32 0.29
CA GLY A 182 25.86 9.03 0.71
C GLY A 182 25.98 9.33 2.21
N PHE A 183 25.19 8.65 3.05
CA PHE A 183 25.27 8.76 4.52
C PHE A 183 25.96 7.54 5.15
N ALA A 184 26.81 7.77 6.15
CA ALA A 184 27.23 6.69 7.05
C ALA A 184 26.10 6.43 8.06
N THR A 185 25.47 5.26 8.03
CA THR A 185 24.27 4.99 8.84
C THR A 185 24.49 3.85 9.82
N LEU A 186 24.19 4.06 11.09
CA LEU A 186 24.29 3.04 12.15
C LEU A 186 22.90 2.54 12.52
N ALA A 187 22.55 1.32 12.10
CA ALA A 187 21.38 0.62 12.62
C ALA A 187 21.67 0.21 14.07
N LEU A 188 20.93 0.77 15.03
CA LEU A 188 21.22 0.60 16.46
C LEU A 188 20.17 -0.28 17.14
N ALA A 189 20.61 -1.43 17.67
CA ALA A 189 19.80 -2.24 18.58
C ALA A 189 19.91 -1.67 19.99
N TYR A 190 18.89 -1.89 20.82
CA TYR A 190 18.89 -1.42 22.21
C TYR A 190 18.24 -2.39 23.21
N TYR A 191 17.62 -3.48 22.73
CA TYR A 191 17.17 -4.61 23.55
C TYR A 191 16.87 -5.85 22.69
N ASN A 192 16.79 -7.02 23.33
CA ASN A 192 16.47 -8.32 22.74
C ASN A 192 17.30 -8.65 21.48
N PHE A 193 18.59 -8.34 21.53
CA PHE A 193 19.56 -8.62 20.47
C PHE A 193 20.89 -8.98 21.11
N GLU A 194 21.38 -10.19 20.83
CA GLU A 194 22.63 -10.71 21.40
C GLU A 194 22.68 -10.64 22.93
N ASP A 195 23.69 -9.96 23.48
CA ASP A 195 23.94 -9.78 24.91
C ASP A 195 23.24 -8.54 25.52
N LEU A 196 22.44 -7.81 24.73
CA LEU A 196 21.59 -6.75 25.26
C LEU A 196 20.48 -7.30 26.17
N PRO A 197 19.91 -6.46 27.07
CA PRO A 197 18.78 -6.86 27.91
C PRO A 197 17.66 -7.49 27.08
N LYS A 198 17.12 -8.63 27.53
CA LYS A 198 16.01 -9.32 26.83
C LYS A 198 14.72 -8.50 26.79
N ASN A 199 14.50 -7.68 27.82
CA ASN A 199 13.35 -6.81 27.95
C ASN A 199 13.81 -5.35 28.06
N MET A 200 12.91 -4.45 27.69
CA MET A 200 13.12 -3.01 27.84
C MET A 200 12.36 -2.54 29.08
N ASP A 201 12.96 -2.71 30.26
CA ASP A 201 12.37 -2.26 31.52
C ASP A 201 12.66 -0.81 31.84
N ASN A 202 13.76 -0.29 31.30
CA ASN A 202 14.16 1.09 31.40
C ASN A 202 14.85 1.55 30.12
N ILE A 203 14.73 2.83 29.77
CA ILE A 203 15.47 3.44 28.67
C ILE A 203 16.55 4.34 29.27
N SER A 204 17.81 3.93 29.22
CA SER A 204 18.96 4.69 29.72
C SER A 204 19.68 5.38 28.57
N LEU A 205 19.67 6.71 28.52
CA LEU A 205 20.24 7.50 27.42
C LEU A 205 21.77 7.40 27.32
N GLU A 206 22.47 6.97 28.38
CA GLU A 206 23.92 6.73 28.35
C GLU A 206 24.30 5.68 27.29
N TYR A 207 23.43 4.69 27.04
CA TYR A 207 23.68 3.68 26.00
C TYR A 207 23.72 4.32 24.60
N PHE A 208 22.80 5.26 24.37
CA PHE A 208 22.67 5.96 23.10
C PHE A 208 23.72 7.06 22.95
N GLU A 209 24.18 7.64 24.06
CA GLU A 209 25.34 8.54 24.10
C GLU A 209 26.62 7.81 23.68
N GLU A 210 26.84 6.58 24.13
CA GLU A 210 27.98 5.76 23.69
C GLU A 210 27.93 5.45 22.19
N ALA A 211 26.76 5.12 21.64
CA ALA A 211 26.59 4.91 20.20
C ALA A 211 26.85 6.19 19.38
N LEU A 212 26.41 7.35 19.89
CA LEU A 212 26.70 8.66 19.30
C LEU A 212 28.20 8.98 19.33
N CYS A 213 28.86 8.74 20.45
CA CYS A 213 30.30 8.91 20.59
C CYS A 213 31.08 7.98 19.64
N TYR A 214 30.68 6.71 19.54
CA TYR A 214 31.27 5.76 18.58
C TYR A 214 31.18 6.31 17.14
N MET A 215 30.02 6.81 16.72
CA MET A 215 29.84 7.39 15.39
C MET A 215 30.72 8.62 15.16
N LEU A 216 30.79 9.55 16.12
CA LEU A 216 31.62 10.75 15.99
C LEU A 216 33.13 10.47 15.94
N GLN A 217 33.57 9.38 16.58
CA GLN A 217 34.97 8.97 16.59
C GLN A 217 35.36 8.14 15.36
N HIS A 218 34.39 7.68 14.57
CA HIS A 218 34.65 6.85 13.41
C HIS A 218 35.32 7.67 12.29
N PRO A 219 36.46 7.24 11.72
CA PRO A 219 37.25 8.06 10.78
C PRO A 219 36.54 8.37 9.47
N GLN A 220 35.53 7.57 9.11
CA GLN A 220 34.70 7.76 7.91
C GLN A 220 33.44 8.60 8.18
N VAL A 221 33.25 9.14 9.40
CA VAL A 221 32.11 9.99 9.74
C VAL A 221 32.56 11.45 9.88
N LYS A 222 31.88 12.36 9.18
CA LYS A 222 32.35 13.73 8.95
C LYS A 222 32.28 14.64 10.18
N GLY A 223 31.29 14.44 11.06
CA GLY A 223 31.01 15.39 12.16
C GLY A 223 30.60 16.79 11.67
N PRO A 224 30.50 17.79 12.56
CA PRO A 224 30.77 17.74 14.00
C PRO A 224 29.65 17.10 14.84
N GLY A 225 28.48 16.85 14.24
CA GLY A 225 27.35 16.19 14.88
C GLY A 225 26.75 15.09 14.01
N ILE A 226 25.78 14.38 14.58
CA ILE A 226 25.12 13.21 14.00
C ILE A 226 23.64 13.52 13.76
N GLY A 227 23.10 13.03 12.64
CA GLY A 227 21.66 12.99 12.40
C GLY A 227 21.00 11.81 13.12
N LEU A 228 19.77 11.98 13.59
CA LEU A 228 18.99 10.89 14.20
C LEU A 228 17.76 10.59 13.34
N LEU A 229 17.52 9.32 13.06
CA LEU A 229 16.34 8.85 12.34
C LEU A 229 15.62 7.78 13.17
N GLY A 230 14.42 8.12 13.63
CA GLY A 230 13.63 7.25 14.50
C GLY A 230 12.21 7.01 13.99
N ILE A 231 11.67 5.82 14.25
CA ILE A 231 10.25 5.51 14.05
C ILE A 231 9.61 4.93 15.32
N SER A 232 8.37 5.32 15.61
CA SER A 232 7.65 4.85 16.80
C SER A 232 8.46 5.14 18.07
N LEU A 233 8.66 4.17 18.97
CA LEU A 233 9.51 4.38 20.16
C LEU A 233 10.94 4.83 19.81
N GLY A 234 11.50 4.38 18.70
CA GLY A 234 12.82 4.84 18.23
C GLY A 234 12.84 6.34 17.95
N ALA A 235 11.71 6.91 17.52
CA ALA A 235 11.56 8.35 17.34
C ALA A 235 11.54 9.10 18.68
N ASP A 236 10.86 8.56 19.69
CA ASP A 236 10.85 9.13 21.05
C ASP A 236 12.23 9.08 21.71
N ILE A 237 12.98 8.01 21.46
CA ILE A 237 14.39 7.91 21.84
C ILE A 237 15.20 8.98 21.12
N CYS A 238 15.02 9.18 19.81
CA CYS A 238 15.73 10.23 19.06
C CYS A 238 15.44 11.64 19.59
N LEU A 239 14.16 11.94 19.92
CA LEU A 239 13.77 13.21 20.54
C LEU A 239 14.41 13.38 21.92
N SER A 240 14.47 12.31 22.72
CA SER A 240 15.13 12.31 24.03
C SER A 240 16.64 12.52 23.90
N MET A 241 17.31 11.82 22.98
CA MET A 241 18.72 12.03 22.66
C MET A 241 18.99 13.48 22.27
N ALA A 242 18.19 14.06 21.38
CA ALA A 242 18.33 15.46 20.96
C ALA A 242 18.11 16.46 22.10
N SER A 243 17.32 16.09 23.12
CA SER A 243 16.99 16.94 24.26
C SER A 243 18.08 16.94 25.35
N PHE A 244 18.76 15.81 25.54
CA PHE A 244 19.72 15.61 26.64
C PHE A 244 21.19 15.54 26.20
N LEU A 245 21.46 15.03 24.99
CA LEU A 245 22.81 14.76 24.52
C LEU A 245 23.35 15.92 23.68
N LYS A 246 24.68 16.01 23.59
CA LYS A 246 25.38 16.96 22.72
C LYS A 246 25.62 16.35 21.33
N ASN A 247 25.99 17.20 20.38
CA ASN A 247 26.41 16.81 19.02
C ASN A 247 25.33 16.07 18.20
N VAL A 248 24.06 16.33 18.49
CA VAL A 248 22.95 15.99 17.61
C VAL A 248 22.70 17.19 16.68
N SER A 249 22.88 17.00 15.37
CA SER A 249 22.73 18.08 14.38
C SER A 249 21.30 18.22 13.87
N ALA A 250 20.59 17.11 13.70
CA ALA A 250 19.22 17.08 13.20
C ALA A 250 18.51 15.79 13.63
N THR A 251 17.17 15.84 13.75
CA THR A 251 16.35 14.69 14.15
C THR A 251 15.13 14.56 13.24
N VAL A 252 14.93 13.37 12.68
CA VAL A 252 13.73 12.96 11.95
C VAL A 252 12.93 12.00 12.82
N SER A 253 11.71 12.41 13.19
CA SER A 253 10.77 11.62 13.99
C SER A 253 9.60 11.16 13.12
N ILE A 254 9.47 9.85 12.91
CA ILE A 254 8.38 9.24 12.14
C ILE A 254 7.39 8.60 13.11
N ASN A 255 6.20 9.16 13.25
CA ASN A 255 5.17 8.67 14.17
C ASN A 255 5.68 8.47 15.61
N GLY A 256 6.56 9.37 16.08
CA GLY A 256 6.90 9.49 17.50
C GLY A 256 5.76 10.13 18.29
N SER A 257 5.74 9.87 19.60
CA SER A 257 4.78 10.44 20.54
C SER A 257 5.26 11.73 21.21
N GLY A 258 6.58 11.94 21.30
CA GLY A 258 7.18 13.07 22.02
C GLY A 258 7.05 12.97 23.55
N ILE A 259 6.68 11.80 24.07
CA ILE A 259 6.51 11.55 25.50
C ILE A 259 7.20 10.26 25.93
N SER A 260 7.42 10.12 27.24
CA SER A 260 7.73 8.83 27.86
C SER A 260 6.45 8.01 27.98
N GLY A 261 6.29 7.00 27.11
CA GLY A 261 5.08 6.17 27.05
C GLY A 261 4.98 5.18 28.22
N ASN A 262 5.46 3.95 28.00
CA ASN A 262 5.26 2.84 28.93
C ASN A 262 6.42 2.63 29.91
N LYS A 263 7.59 3.18 29.60
CA LYS A 263 8.84 2.96 30.33
C LYS A 263 9.52 4.29 30.55
N ALA A 264 10.10 4.48 31.74
CA ALA A 264 10.81 5.70 32.07
C ALA A 264 12.01 5.90 31.14
N ILE A 265 12.29 7.16 30.81
CA ILE A 265 13.49 7.57 30.06
C ILE A 265 14.40 8.29 31.04
N ASN A 266 15.61 7.78 31.22
CA ASN A 266 16.56 8.25 32.22
C ASN A 266 17.86 8.72 31.57
N TYR A 267 18.42 9.79 32.12
CA TYR A 267 19.76 10.26 31.79
C TYR A 267 20.39 10.88 33.03
N LYS A 268 21.44 10.27 33.55
CA LYS A 268 22.12 10.68 34.78
C LYS A 268 21.11 10.84 35.93
N LEU A 269 20.93 12.05 36.43
CA LEU A 269 20.02 12.38 37.54
C LEU A 269 18.61 12.77 37.07
N SER A 270 18.37 12.82 35.75
CA SER A 270 17.09 13.19 35.16
C SER A 270 16.28 11.96 34.78
N SER A 271 14.98 11.98 35.07
CA SER A 271 14.04 10.92 34.72
C SER A 271 12.74 11.52 34.19
N ILE A 272 12.29 11.04 33.03
CA ILE A 272 10.96 11.33 32.49
C ILE A 272 10.03 10.16 32.84
N PRO A 273 9.06 10.36 33.75
CA PRO A 273 8.18 9.28 34.19
C PRO A 273 7.29 8.79 33.05
N PRO A 274 6.93 7.50 33.02
CA PRO A 274 6.03 6.96 32.00
C PRO A 274 4.61 7.52 32.20
N LEU A 275 3.97 7.93 31.12
CA LEU A 275 2.55 8.31 31.12
C LEU A 275 1.65 7.10 31.41
N GLY A 276 2.09 5.91 30.97
CA GLY A 276 1.32 4.67 31.09
C GLY A 276 0.18 4.57 30.08
N TYR A 277 -0.56 3.46 30.17
CA TYR A 277 -1.67 3.16 29.28
C TYR A 277 -2.72 2.29 30.00
N ASP A 278 -3.95 2.33 29.50
CA ASP A 278 -5.04 1.48 29.97
C ASP A 278 -5.41 0.49 28.87
N LEU A 279 -5.10 -0.79 29.09
CA LEU A 279 -5.39 -1.88 28.16
C LEU A 279 -6.87 -1.92 27.75
N ARG A 280 -7.78 -1.50 28.62
CA ARG A 280 -9.24 -1.49 28.35
C ARG A 280 -9.62 -0.48 27.25
N ARG A 281 -8.75 0.48 26.96
CA ARG A 281 -8.95 1.50 25.92
C ARG A 281 -8.32 1.12 24.59
N ILE A 282 -7.52 0.06 24.53
CA ILE A 282 -6.92 -0.42 23.28
C ILE A 282 -8.02 -1.05 22.42
N LYS A 283 -8.16 -0.55 21.19
CA LYS A 283 -9.08 -1.09 20.20
C LYS A 283 -8.27 -1.59 19.00
N VAL A 284 -8.18 -2.90 18.82
CA VAL A 284 -7.65 -3.50 17.60
C VAL A 284 -8.74 -3.40 16.54
N ARG A 285 -8.43 -2.77 15.41
CA ARG A 285 -9.36 -2.60 14.29
C ARG A 285 -8.71 -3.22 13.07
N MET A 286 -9.43 -4.13 12.43
CA MET A 286 -9.08 -4.56 11.08
C MET A 286 -9.60 -3.48 10.13
N ALA A 287 -8.74 -3.03 9.21
CA ALA A 287 -9.17 -2.13 8.16
C ALA A 287 -9.94 -2.98 7.16
N ALA A 288 -11.24 -2.72 7.05
CA ALA A 288 -12.04 -3.34 6.02
C ALA A 288 -11.57 -2.80 4.66
N THR A 289 -11.50 -3.66 3.65
CA THR A 289 -11.18 -3.28 2.27
C THR A 289 -12.38 -3.61 1.40
N LEU A 290 -12.88 -2.62 0.66
CA LEU A 290 -13.93 -2.82 -0.34
C LEU A 290 -13.29 -3.00 -1.71
N ILE A 291 -13.58 -4.14 -2.34
CA ILE A 291 -13.04 -4.61 -3.61
C ILE A 291 -14.17 -4.57 -4.65
N LEU A 292 -13.87 -4.04 -5.82
CA LEU A 292 -14.80 -3.93 -6.94
C LEU A 292 -14.23 -4.68 -8.14
N GLU A 293 -15.03 -5.52 -8.80
CA GLU A 293 -14.62 -6.18 -10.03
C GLU A 293 -15.69 -6.02 -11.14
N PRO A 294 -15.36 -5.43 -12.29
CA PRO A 294 -14.08 -4.80 -12.63
C PRO A 294 -13.78 -3.57 -11.75
N ALA A 295 -12.49 -3.31 -11.48
CA ALA A 295 -12.11 -2.30 -10.51
C ALA A 295 -12.21 -0.89 -11.10
N GLY A 296 -12.72 0.05 -10.31
CA GLY A 296 -12.68 1.47 -10.61
C GLY A 296 -13.70 1.93 -11.67
N ARG A 297 -13.71 1.35 -12.87
CA ARG A 297 -14.52 1.82 -14.00
C ARG A 297 -15.18 0.67 -14.78
N CYS A 298 -16.48 0.78 -15.04
CA CYS A 298 -17.25 -0.13 -15.90
C CYS A 298 -18.39 0.61 -16.60
N CYS A 299 -19.06 -0.01 -17.57
CA CYS A 299 -20.22 0.62 -18.20
C CYS A 299 -21.43 0.59 -17.26
N TRP A 300 -22.35 1.55 -17.44
CA TRP A 300 -23.54 1.69 -16.61
C TRP A 300 -24.42 0.44 -16.60
N ASP A 301 -24.44 -0.28 -17.72
CA ASP A 301 -25.19 -1.51 -17.98
C ASP A 301 -24.43 -2.80 -17.64
N GLU A 302 -23.15 -2.73 -17.25
CA GLU A 302 -22.35 -3.90 -16.89
C GLU A 302 -22.41 -4.21 -15.39
N PRO A 303 -22.49 -5.48 -14.97
CA PRO A 303 -22.45 -5.82 -13.54
C PRO A 303 -21.11 -5.41 -12.90
N VAL A 304 -21.15 -5.13 -11.60
CA VAL A 304 -19.96 -4.95 -10.78
C VAL A 304 -20.07 -5.84 -9.54
N LEU A 305 -19.07 -6.69 -9.36
CA LEU A 305 -18.92 -7.53 -8.18
C LEU A 305 -18.41 -6.65 -7.03
N ILE A 306 -19.04 -6.78 -5.87
CA ILE A 306 -18.71 -6.02 -4.67
C ILE A 306 -18.36 -7.01 -3.57
N THR A 307 -17.12 -6.93 -3.09
CA THR A 307 -16.63 -7.76 -2.00
C THR A 307 -16.02 -6.88 -0.90
N VAL A 308 -16.28 -7.19 0.36
CA VAL A 308 -15.65 -6.55 1.51
C VAL A 308 -14.82 -7.59 2.26
N ARG A 309 -13.55 -7.30 2.51
CA ARG A 309 -12.64 -8.14 3.31
C ARG A 309 -12.20 -7.39 4.55
N GLY A 310 -11.64 -8.12 5.52
CA GLY A 310 -11.08 -7.52 6.73
C GLY A 310 -12.13 -7.04 7.73
N LEU A 311 -13.35 -7.56 7.65
CA LEU A 311 -14.35 -7.42 8.71
C LEU A 311 -14.04 -8.40 9.85
N ALA A 312 -14.66 -8.20 11.01
CA ALA A 312 -14.68 -9.24 12.03
C ALA A 312 -15.59 -10.41 11.57
N PRO A 313 -15.33 -11.65 12.02
CA PRO A 313 -16.22 -12.77 11.76
C PRO A 313 -17.67 -12.44 12.14
N GLU A 314 -18.62 -12.75 11.26
CA GLU A 314 -20.07 -12.55 11.49
C GLU A 314 -20.48 -11.09 11.74
N GLN A 315 -19.60 -10.12 11.43
CA GLN A 315 -19.85 -8.71 11.66
C GLN A 315 -21.05 -8.23 10.84
N ARG A 316 -21.93 -7.51 11.52
CA ARG A 316 -23.09 -6.85 10.90
C ARG A 316 -22.63 -5.54 10.27
N VAL A 317 -22.94 -5.35 8.99
CA VAL A 317 -22.59 -4.14 8.26
C VAL A 317 -23.77 -3.65 7.42
N THR A 318 -23.74 -2.37 7.06
CA THR A 318 -24.68 -1.77 6.11
C THR A 318 -23.87 -1.23 4.94
N LEU A 319 -24.17 -1.69 3.73
CA LEU A 319 -23.60 -1.11 2.52
C LEU A 319 -24.53 -0.01 2.02
N ARG A 320 -23.96 1.14 1.65
CA ARG A 320 -24.68 2.27 1.09
C ARG A 320 -24.06 2.68 -0.24
N ALA A 321 -24.89 2.84 -1.25
CA ALA A 321 -24.54 3.47 -2.51
C ALA A 321 -25.10 4.88 -2.56
N SER A 322 -24.31 5.82 -3.08
CA SER A 322 -24.78 7.17 -3.36
C SER A 322 -24.20 7.71 -4.65
N LEU A 323 -24.98 8.51 -5.38
CA LEU A 323 -24.51 9.21 -6.56
C LEU A 323 -25.24 10.54 -6.74
N HIS A 324 -24.56 11.52 -7.32
CA HIS A 324 -25.15 12.78 -7.74
C HIS A 324 -25.33 12.77 -9.25
N ASP A 325 -26.50 13.19 -9.72
CA ASP A 325 -26.76 13.35 -11.14
C ASP A 325 -26.17 14.67 -11.70
N GLU A 326 -26.34 14.93 -13.00
CA GLU A 326 -25.78 16.13 -13.64
C GLU A 326 -26.42 17.45 -13.19
N LYS A 327 -27.55 17.40 -12.48
CA LYS A 327 -28.19 18.55 -11.84
C LYS A 327 -27.85 18.66 -10.35
N GLY A 328 -27.00 17.76 -9.83
CA GLY A 328 -26.63 17.68 -8.43
C GLY A 328 -27.70 17.04 -7.53
N ALA A 329 -28.72 16.37 -8.09
CA ALA A 329 -29.68 15.63 -7.30
C ALA A 329 -29.05 14.34 -6.76
N LEU A 330 -29.25 14.09 -5.46
CA LEU A 330 -28.69 12.94 -4.76
C LEU A 330 -29.62 11.73 -4.85
N PHE A 331 -29.04 10.58 -5.19
CA PHE A 331 -29.68 9.27 -5.19
C PHE A 331 -28.96 8.35 -4.23
N ARG A 332 -29.71 7.54 -3.46
CA ARG A 332 -29.15 6.62 -2.46
C ARG A 332 -29.90 5.30 -2.42
N ALA A 333 -29.16 4.24 -2.10
CA ALA A 333 -29.68 2.93 -1.76
C ALA A 333 -28.84 2.36 -0.61
N HIS A 334 -29.44 1.53 0.23
CA HIS A 334 -28.69 0.81 1.25
C HIS A 334 -29.26 -0.58 1.49
N ALA A 335 -28.39 -1.50 1.92
CA ALA A 335 -28.80 -2.83 2.35
C ALA A 335 -27.92 -3.30 3.52
N ARG A 336 -28.53 -4.06 4.43
CA ARG A 336 -27.89 -4.65 5.60
C ARG A 336 -27.38 -6.03 5.25
N TYR A 337 -26.17 -6.34 5.68
CA TYR A 337 -25.49 -7.61 5.44
C TYR A 337 -24.79 -8.13 6.69
N ARG A 338 -24.32 -9.37 6.61
CA ARG A 338 -23.51 -10.01 7.63
C ARG A 338 -22.33 -10.68 6.93
N ALA A 339 -21.12 -10.37 7.39
CA ALA A 339 -19.90 -11.04 6.92
C ALA A 339 -19.90 -12.51 7.33
N ASP A 340 -19.14 -13.34 6.64
CA ASP A 340 -18.96 -14.75 6.98
C ASP A 340 -18.02 -14.94 8.19
N ALA A 341 -17.75 -16.21 8.53
CA ALA A 341 -16.85 -16.59 9.61
C ALA A 341 -15.38 -16.17 9.39
N ARG A 342 -14.99 -15.79 8.17
CA ARG A 342 -13.66 -15.28 7.82
C ARG A 342 -13.60 -13.76 7.83
N GLY A 343 -14.73 -13.09 8.03
CA GLY A 343 -14.81 -11.63 7.93
C GLY A 343 -14.82 -11.13 6.49
N GLU A 344 -15.33 -11.94 5.56
CA GLU A 344 -15.57 -11.58 4.17
C GLU A 344 -17.06 -11.41 3.89
N LEU A 345 -17.41 -10.47 3.03
CA LEU A 345 -18.76 -10.25 2.53
C LEU A 345 -18.70 -10.14 1.00
N ASP A 346 -19.23 -11.14 0.31
CA ASP A 346 -19.32 -11.19 -1.15
C ASP A 346 -20.80 -11.08 -1.55
N LEU A 347 -21.17 -10.04 -2.30
CA LEU A 347 -22.57 -9.79 -2.65
C LEU A 347 -23.17 -10.82 -3.62
N GLU A 348 -22.36 -11.64 -4.29
CA GLU A 348 -22.86 -12.77 -5.08
C GLU A 348 -23.26 -13.98 -4.23
N ARG A 349 -22.87 -13.98 -2.95
CA ARG A 349 -23.04 -15.13 -2.05
C ARG A 349 -23.81 -14.80 -0.79
N ALA A 350 -23.79 -13.53 -0.37
CA ALA A 350 -24.41 -13.06 0.85
C ALA A 350 -25.71 -12.30 0.54
N PRO A 351 -26.88 -12.83 0.95
CA PRO A 351 -28.14 -12.13 0.73
C PRO A 351 -28.24 -10.86 1.57
N ALA A 352 -28.83 -9.82 1.00
CA ALA A 352 -29.26 -8.63 1.71
C ALA A 352 -30.35 -8.99 2.73
N LEU A 353 -30.14 -8.59 3.98
CA LEU A 353 -31.04 -8.81 5.12
C LEU A 353 -32.17 -7.76 5.19
N GLY A 354 -32.18 -6.79 4.28
CA GLY A 354 -33.17 -5.72 4.20
C GLY A 354 -32.56 -4.32 4.11
N GLY A 355 -33.39 -3.33 3.86
CA GLY A 355 -32.99 -1.96 3.50
C GLY A 355 -33.86 -1.50 2.33
N SER A 356 -33.24 -0.85 1.34
CA SER A 356 -33.87 -0.55 0.04
C SER A 356 -34.27 -1.83 -0.73
N PHE A 357 -33.64 -2.97 -0.43
CA PHE A 357 -33.95 -4.29 -1.01
C PHE A 357 -33.54 -5.42 -0.04
N ALA A 358 -33.92 -6.66 -0.36
CA ALA A 358 -33.59 -7.88 0.38
C ALA A 358 -33.40 -9.07 -0.58
N GLY A 359 -32.70 -10.12 -0.14
CA GLY A 359 -32.40 -11.30 -0.96
C GLY A 359 -31.02 -11.24 -1.64
N LEU A 360 -30.72 -12.26 -2.44
CA LEU A 360 -29.42 -12.36 -3.14
C LEU A 360 -29.46 -11.49 -4.40
N GLU A 361 -29.14 -10.20 -4.22
CA GLU A 361 -29.28 -9.16 -5.23
C GLU A 361 -27.94 -8.40 -5.40
N PRO A 362 -26.95 -8.93 -6.14
CA PRO A 362 -25.62 -8.34 -6.22
C PRO A 362 -25.61 -6.89 -6.74
N MET A 363 -26.54 -6.58 -7.65
CA MET A 363 -26.72 -5.24 -8.24
C MET A 363 -27.78 -4.39 -7.53
N GLY A 364 -28.32 -4.85 -6.40
CA GLY A 364 -29.38 -4.18 -5.64
C GLY A 364 -29.04 -2.74 -5.25
N LEU A 365 -27.78 -2.49 -4.89
CA LEU A 365 -27.31 -1.15 -4.52
C LEU A 365 -27.38 -0.13 -5.67
N LEU A 366 -27.47 -0.58 -6.92
CA LEU A 366 -27.55 0.28 -8.10
C LEU A 366 -28.98 0.44 -8.60
N TRP A 367 -29.74 -0.66 -8.75
CA TRP A 367 -31.11 -0.55 -9.28
C TRP A 367 -32.10 0.00 -8.24
N ALA A 368 -31.82 -0.14 -6.93
CA ALA A 368 -32.68 0.36 -5.86
C ALA A 368 -32.37 1.82 -5.45
N LEU A 369 -31.61 2.56 -6.27
CA LEU A 369 -31.30 3.96 -6.02
C LEU A 369 -32.56 4.82 -6.08
N GLU A 370 -32.87 5.49 -4.97
CA GLU A 370 -34.01 6.40 -4.86
C GLU A 370 -33.52 7.84 -4.69
N PRO A 371 -34.24 8.82 -5.27
CA PRO A 371 -33.90 10.23 -5.09
C PRO A 371 -34.19 10.67 -3.65
N GLU A 372 -33.33 11.51 -3.08
CA GLU A 372 -33.57 12.10 -1.76
C GLU A 372 -34.80 13.03 -1.76
N LYS A 373 -35.09 13.66 -2.90
CA LYS A 373 -36.28 14.50 -3.09
C LYS A 373 -37.34 13.74 -3.89
N ALA A 374 -38.57 13.75 -3.40
CA ALA A 374 -39.70 13.12 -4.07
C ALA A 374 -39.88 13.64 -5.52
N LEU A 375 -40.34 12.76 -6.40
CA LEU A 375 -40.67 13.05 -7.81
C LEU A 375 -39.47 13.50 -8.68
N VAL A 376 -38.23 13.31 -8.22
CA VAL A 376 -37.03 13.57 -9.03
C VAL A 376 -36.66 12.32 -9.85
N ARG A 377 -36.40 12.51 -11.15
CA ARG A 377 -35.88 11.48 -12.05
C ARG A 377 -34.38 11.68 -12.26
N LEU A 378 -33.61 10.59 -12.29
CA LEU A 378 -32.17 10.60 -12.54
C LEU A 378 -31.86 11.25 -13.91
N VAL A 379 -31.01 12.28 -13.93
CA VAL A 379 -30.64 12.99 -15.16
C VAL A 379 -29.21 12.67 -15.58
N LYS A 380 -29.08 11.96 -16.71
CA LYS A 380 -27.84 11.82 -17.48
C LYS A 380 -28.05 12.32 -18.91
N ARG A 381 -27.34 13.37 -19.32
CA ARG A 381 -27.40 13.93 -20.69
C ARG A 381 -26.04 13.85 -21.38
N ASP A 382 -24.94 14.03 -20.65
CA ASP A 382 -23.61 13.95 -21.22
C ASP A 382 -23.02 12.55 -21.07
N VAL A 383 -23.22 11.71 -22.08
CA VAL A 383 -22.70 10.33 -22.12
C VAL A 383 -21.16 10.24 -22.12
N ARG A 384 -20.44 11.35 -22.35
CA ARG A 384 -18.96 11.36 -22.37
C ARG A 384 -18.37 11.30 -20.97
N THR A 385 -19.15 11.57 -19.94
CA THR A 385 -18.71 11.53 -18.55
C THR A 385 -19.37 10.38 -17.79
N PRO A 386 -18.66 9.69 -16.89
CA PRO A 386 -19.27 8.67 -16.05
C PRO A 386 -20.17 9.27 -14.98
N PHE A 387 -21.03 8.44 -14.40
CA PHE A 387 -21.49 8.66 -13.04
C PHE A 387 -20.48 8.11 -12.04
N ALA A 388 -20.27 8.82 -10.94
CA ALA A 388 -19.46 8.34 -9.84
C ALA A 388 -20.37 7.83 -8.72
N VAL A 389 -20.41 6.51 -8.54
CA VAL A 389 -21.15 5.86 -7.46
C VAL A 389 -20.19 5.68 -6.28
N GLU A 390 -20.47 6.36 -5.18
CA GLU A 390 -19.75 6.16 -3.92
C GLU A 390 -20.39 5.00 -3.14
N LEU A 391 -19.57 4.01 -2.81
CA LEU A 391 -19.94 2.84 -2.03
C LEU A 391 -19.28 2.93 -0.67
N GLU A 392 -20.08 2.83 0.38
CA GLU A 392 -19.64 2.92 1.77
C GLU A 392 -20.03 1.64 2.52
N VAL A 393 -19.12 1.15 3.37
CA VAL A 393 -19.39 0.08 4.33
C VAL A 393 -19.47 0.70 5.72
N LEU A 394 -20.63 0.60 6.35
CA LEU A 394 -20.91 1.15 7.67
C LEU A 394 -21.05 0.02 8.69
N ASP A 395 -20.55 0.23 9.90
CA ASP A 395 -20.62 -0.74 10.98
C ASP A 395 -22.03 -0.84 11.58
N GLY A 396 -22.54 -2.06 11.73
CA GLY A 396 -23.83 -2.34 12.35
C GLY A 396 -25.05 -2.21 11.44
N HIS A 397 -26.22 -2.42 12.04
CA HIS A 397 -27.56 -2.37 11.42
C HIS A 397 -28.45 -1.29 12.03
N GLY A 398 -27.85 -0.33 12.75
CA GLY A 398 -28.59 0.74 13.42
C GLY A 398 -29.34 1.63 12.44
N PRO A 399 -30.37 2.35 12.91
CA PRO A 399 -31.12 3.30 12.08
C PRO A 399 -30.30 4.57 11.75
N GLU A 400 -29.29 4.89 12.56
CA GLU A 400 -28.34 5.95 12.28
C GLU A 400 -27.15 5.44 11.45
N PRO A 401 -26.49 6.31 10.67
CA PRO A 401 -25.29 5.93 9.93
C PRO A 401 -24.25 5.34 10.90
N GLY A 402 -24.04 4.03 10.78
CA GLY A 402 -22.96 3.35 11.47
C GLY A 402 -21.61 3.97 11.16
N ARG A 403 -20.60 3.66 11.97
CA ARG A 403 -19.24 4.16 11.72
C ARG A 403 -18.75 3.65 10.36
N LEU A 404 -18.20 4.55 9.54
CA LEU A 404 -17.57 4.18 8.27
C LEU A 404 -16.37 3.24 8.50
N LEU A 405 -16.42 2.06 7.91
CA LEU A 405 -15.36 1.04 7.92
C LEU A 405 -14.43 1.21 6.72
N CYS A 406 -15.00 1.35 5.53
CA CYS A 406 -14.27 1.63 4.29
C CYS A 406 -15.21 2.22 3.23
N ARG A 407 -14.63 2.78 2.16
CA ARG A 407 -15.35 3.30 1.00
C ARG A 407 -14.58 3.06 -0.28
N ALA A 408 -15.29 2.97 -1.40
CA ALA A 408 -14.71 3.06 -2.73
C ALA A 408 -15.62 3.86 -3.66
N GLN A 409 -15.08 4.28 -4.80
CA GLN A 409 -15.85 4.92 -5.86
C GLN A 409 -15.81 4.04 -7.11
N ASN A 410 -16.98 3.73 -7.65
CA ASN A 410 -17.14 3.05 -8.93
C ASN A 410 -17.61 4.08 -9.98
N LYS A 411 -16.78 4.32 -11.00
CA LYS A 411 -17.14 5.19 -12.13
C LYS A 411 -17.87 4.36 -13.19
N ARG A 412 -19.08 4.76 -13.53
CA ARG A 412 -19.96 4.05 -14.45
C ARG A 412 -20.13 4.83 -15.75
N ASP A 413 -19.50 4.36 -16.81
CA ASP A 413 -19.49 5.00 -18.13
C ASP A 413 -20.77 4.78 -18.91
N PHE A 414 -21.09 5.71 -19.80
CA PHE A 414 -22.20 5.60 -20.74
C PHE A 414 -21.74 5.36 -22.18
N LEU A 415 -20.43 5.29 -22.39
CA LEU A 415 -19.81 4.90 -23.64
C LEU A 415 -18.89 3.73 -23.37
N GLN A 416 -19.14 2.61 -24.05
CA GLN A 416 -18.22 1.49 -24.04
C GLN A 416 -16.87 1.89 -24.65
N PRO A 417 -15.76 1.30 -24.18
CA PRO A 417 -14.45 1.55 -24.75
C PRO A 417 -14.45 1.40 -26.28
N GLY A 418 -13.92 2.41 -26.98
CA GLY A 418 -13.80 2.42 -28.43
C GLY A 418 -15.04 2.89 -29.21
N VAL A 419 -16.19 3.12 -28.56
CA VAL A 419 -17.36 3.72 -29.21
C VAL A 419 -17.09 5.19 -29.56
N ARG A 420 -17.25 5.55 -30.84
CA ARG A 420 -17.15 6.94 -31.31
C ARG A 420 -18.52 7.61 -31.28
N ARG A 421 -18.56 8.84 -30.78
CA ARG A 421 -19.77 9.68 -30.79
C ARG A 421 -19.60 10.84 -31.78
N GLU A 422 -20.42 10.85 -32.82
CA GLU A 422 -20.37 11.85 -33.89
C GLU A 422 -21.65 12.70 -33.94
N PRO A 423 -21.57 14.03 -33.80
CA PRO A 423 -22.73 14.90 -34.00
C PRO A 423 -23.18 14.90 -35.46
N VAL A 424 -24.45 14.61 -35.72
CA VAL A 424 -25.05 14.61 -37.07
C VAL A 424 -25.80 15.91 -37.31
N ARG A 425 -25.43 16.62 -38.38
CA ARG A 425 -26.13 17.81 -38.90
C ARG A 425 -26.34 17.69 -40.40
N ALA A 426 -27.34 16.90 -40.81
CA ALA A 426 -27.68 16.66 -42.22
C ALA A 426 -29.08 17.22 -42.54
N GLY A 427 -29.16 18.29 -43.34
CA GLY A 427 -30.42 18.96 -43.64
C GLY A 427 -31.16 19.41 -42.37
N ARG A 428 -32.39 18.91 -42.18
CA ARG A 428 -33.21 19.15 -40.97
C ARG A 428 -32.88 18.21 -39.79
N VAL A 429 -32.08 17.15 -40.01
CA VAL A 429 -31.74 16.17 -38.98
C VAL A 429 -30.69 16.73 -38.01
N ARG A 430 -30.95 16.59 -36.71
CA ARG A 430 -30.03 16.91 -35.61
C ARG A 430 -29.99 15.71 -34.67
N ALA A 431 -28.86 15.00 -34.63
CA ALA A 431 -28.73 13.76 -33.85
C ALA A 431 -27.28 13.56 -33.39
N ALA A 432 -27.04 12.49 -32.63
CA ALA A 432 -25.71 11.95 -32.38
C ALA A 432 -25.68 10.50 -32.87
N LEU A 433 -24.71 10.18 -33.73
CA LEU A 433 -24.42 8.84 -34.20
C LEU A 433 -23.39 8.21 -33.25
N PHE A 434 -23.59 6.94 -32.90
CA PHE A 434 -22.66 6.17 -32.10
C PHE A 434 -22.18 4.99 -32.93
N LEU A 435 -20.87 4.94 -33.18
CA LEU A 435 -20.25 3.90 -33.98
C LEU A 435 -19.44 2.96 -33.07
N PRO A 436 -19.51 1.64 -33.27
CA PRO A 436 -18.68 0.70 -32.53
C PRO A 436 -17.17 0.92 -32.80
N PRO A 437 -16.30 0.33 -31.97
CA PRO A 437 -14.87 0.28 -32.27
C PRO A 437 -14.60 -0.43 -33.61
N GLY A 438 -13.83 0.22 -34.48
CA GLY A 438 -13.43 -0.31 -35.79
C GLY A 438 -14.42 -0.03 -36.92
N GLU A 439 -14.07 0.96 -37.75
CA GLU A 439 -14.30 1.07 -39.21
C GLU A 439 -13.63 2.36 -39.72
#